data_AF-I4BAB5-F1
#
_entry.id   AF-I4BAB5-F1
#
_cell.length_a   1.000
_cell.length_b   1.000
_cell.length_c   1.000
_cell.angle_alpha   90.00
_cell.angle_beta   90.00
_cell.angle_gamma   90.00
#
_symmetry.space_group_name_H-M   'P 1'
#
loop_
_entity.id
_entity.type
_entity.pdbx_description
1 polymer ?
#
loop_
_entity_poly.entity_id
_entity_poly.type
_entity_poly.pdbx_seq_one_letter_code
_entity_poly.pdbx_strand_id
1 'polypeptide(L)'
;MKQVARTPILPGIKILPLNYEVLEINYTTVEVRRPDGFIVFFDRRKDPCSTLLNRIRLALPPETVIRLVGTIRGYQASITYASKYQKSALHQQKQQLKQFVHCMNQALELGFDAHKFLQEEPKTIKAA
;
A
#
# COMPACT_ATOMS: atom_id res chain seq x y z
N MET A 1 -1.55 14.82 30.96
CA MET A 1 -1.70 15.33 29.57
C MET A 1 -1.34 14.21 28.62
N LYS A 2 -2.30 13.64 27.88
CA LYS A 2 -2.00 12.62 26.86
C LYS A 2 -1.15 13.31 25.78
N GLN A 3 0.10 12.89 25.62
CA GLN A 3 0.90 13.29 24.47
C GLN A 3 0.10 12.91 23.24
N VAL A 4 -0.37 13.91 22.49
CA VAL A 4 -0.84 13.71 21.12
C VAL A 4 0.40 13.25 20.37
N ALA A 5 0.60 11.93 20.27
CA ALA A 5 1.66 11.35 19.49
C ALA A 5 1.52 11.96 18.10
N ARG A 6 2.50 12.78 17.69
CA ARG A 6 2.53 13.38 16.35
C ARG A 6 2.20 12.27 15.37
N THR A 7 1.12 12.42 14.62
CA THR A 7 0.70 11.43 13.63
C THR A 7 1.93 11.03 12.81
N PRO A 8 2.27 9.73 12.75
CA PRO A 8 3.48 9.29 12.08
C PRO A 8 3.47 9.79 10.64
N ILE A 9 4.61 10.26 10.14
CA ILE A 9 4.73 10.65 8.74
C ILE A 9 4.51 9.40 7.88
N LEU A 10 3.43 9.41 7.08
CA LEU A 10 3.10 8.38 6.10
C LEU A 10 3.42 8.92 4.69
N PRO A 11 4.55 8.53 4.08
CA PRO A 11 4.92 9.01 2.76
C PRO A 11 3.83 8.70 1.73
N GLY A 12 3.48 9.68 0.91
CA GLY A 12 2.40 9.57 -0.07
C GLY A 12 0.99 9.79 0.48
N ILE A 13 0.81 9.96 1.80
CA ILE A 13 -0.48 10.19 2.44
C ILE A 13 -0.39 11.51 3.22
N LYS A 14 -1.12 12.53 2.77
CA LYS A 14 -1.16 13.83 3.45
C LYS A 14 -2.02 13.78 4.71
N ILE A 15 -3.18 13.10 4.61
CA ILE A 15 -4.18 13.00 5.66
C ILE A 15 -4.75 11.59 5.60
N LEU A 16 -4.79 10.90 6.74
CA LEU A 16 -5.50 9.63 6.86
C LEU A 16 -7.01 9.94 7.02
N PRO A 17 -7.90 9.30 6.23
CA PRO A 17 -9.34 9.54 6.36
C PRO A 17 -9.85 9.20 7.77
N LEU A 18 -10.84 9.95 8.26
CA LEU A 18 -11.34 9.84 9.64
C LEU A 18 -11.98 8.49 9.97
N ASN A 19 -12.48 7.78 8.94
CA ASN A 19 -13.08 6.46 9.06
C ASN A 19 -12.07 5.32 9.10
N TYR A 20 -10.77 5.61 9.12
CA TYR A 20 -9.69 4.64 9.30
C TYR A 20 -9.27 4.62 10.77
N GLU A 21 -9.20 3.43 11.35
CA GLU A 21 -8.85 3.22 12.75
C GLU A 21 -7.37 2.82 12.87
N VAL A 22 -6.56 3.65 13.53
CA VAL A 22 -5.15 3.31 13.82
C VAL A 22 -5.12 2.30 14.95
N LEU A 23 -4.59 1.11 14.69
CA LEU A 23 -4.49 0.01 15.65
C LEU A 23 -3.15 0.05 16.41
N GLU A 24 -2.05 0.14 15.67
CA GLU A 24 -0.70 0.13 16.23
C GLU A 24 0.25 1.05 15.43
N ILE A 25 1.21 1.66 16.11
CA ILE A 25 2.31 2.39 15.50
C ILE A 25 3.62 1.78 15.99
N ASN A 26 4.38 1.18 15.08
CA ASN A 26 5.73 0.69 15.35
C ASN A 26 6.78 1.48 14.57
N TYR A 27 8.06 1.13 14.70
CA TYR A 27 9.17 1.91 14.13
C TYR A 27 9.16 1.97 12.60
N THR A 28 8.63 0.94 11.93
CA THR A 28 8.68 0.78 10.48
C THR A 28 7.34 1.05 9.80
N THR A 29 6.24 0.83 10.51
CA THR A 29 4.88 0.79 9.95
C THR A 29 3.83 1.39 10.91
N VAL A 30 2.69 1.74 10.33
CA VAL A 30 1.45 2.09 11.04
C VAL A 30 0.37 1.11 10.61
N GLU A 31 -0.13 0.33 11.54
CA GLU A 31 -1.23 -0.62 11.33
C GLU A 31 -2.56 0.11 11.44
N VAL A 32 -3.40 -0.07 10.42
CA VAL A 32 -4.67 0.64 10.29
C VAL A 32 -5.75 -0.30 9.78
N ARG A 33 -6.91 -0.27 10.42
CA ARG A 33 -8.14 -0.89 9.92
C ARG A 33 -8.91 0.09 9.04
N ARG A 34 -9.22 -0.34 7.83
CA ARG A 34 -10.04 0.40 6.86
C ARG A 34 -11.54 0.29 7.18
N PRO A 35 -12.40 1.13 6.59
CA PRO A 35 -13.86 1.05 6.75
C PRO A 35 -14.48 -0.27 6.27
N ASP A 36 -13.84 -0.94 5.31
CA ASP A 36 -14.22 -2.27 4.81
C ASP A 36 -13.71 -3.42 5.71
N GLY A 37 -13.12 -3.10 6.86
CA GLY A 37 -12.56 -4.07 7.81
C GLY A 37 -11.17 -4.59 7.43
N PHE A 38 -10.63 -4.24 6.26
CA PHE A 38 -9.32 -4.71 5.82
C PHE A 38 -8.18 -4.01 6.59
N ILE A 39 -7.25 -4.80 7.12
CA ILE A 39 -6.10 -4.29 7.88
C ILE A 39 -4.93 -4.08 6.94
N VAL A 40 -4.38 -2.87 6.95
CA VAL A 40 -3.23 -2.47 6.13
C VAL A 40 -2.11 -1.89 6.99
N PHE A 41 -0.88 -2.10 6.54
CA PHE A 41 0.33 -1.61 7.19
C PHE A 41 0.96 -0.51 6.33
N PHE A 42 0.80 0.75 6.73
CA PHE A 42 1.42 1.87 6.03
C PHE A 42 2.90 1.99 6.40
N ASP A 43 3.76 2.09 5.40
CA ASP A 43 5.19 2.27 5.57
C ASP A 43 5.52 3.67 6.09
N ARG A 44 6.51 3.76 6.98
CA ARG A 44 7.04 5.05 7.48
C ARG A 44 8.30 5.51 6.74
N ARG A 45 8.90 4.63 5.92
CA ARG A 45 10.16 4.91 5.21
C ARG A 45 9.92 5.85 4.03
N LYS A 46 10.73 6.92 3.94
CA LYS A 46 10.68 7.90 2.85
C LYS A 46 11.42 7.39 1.61
N ASP A 47 10.79 6.48 0.87
CA ASP A 47 11.28 6.00 -0.42
C ASP A 47 10.14 5.87 -1.46
N PRO A 48 10.46 5.79 -2.76
CA PRO A 48 9.44 5.72 -3.81
C PRO A 48 8.53 4.49 -3.72
N CYS A 49 9.04 3.34 -3.28
CA CYS A 49 8.22 2.13 -3.13
C CYS A 49 7.23 2.30 -1.98
N SER A 50 7.70 2.74 -0.81
CA SER A 50 6.83 3.01 0.35
C SER A 50 5.74 4.04 0.03
N THR A 51 6.09 5.09 -0.71
CA THR A 51 5.12 6.11 -1.18
C THR A 51 4.03 5.49 -2.07
N LEU A 52 4.42 4.68 -3.06
CA LEU A 52 3.47 3.98 -3.94
C LEU A 52 2.61 2.97 -3.16
N LEU A 53 3.24 2.15 -2.32
CA LEU A 53 2.54 1.11 -1.55
C LEU A 53 1.52 1.71 -0.58
N ASN A 54 1.83 2.85 0.03
CA ASN A 54 0.90 3.57 0.89
C ASN A 54 -0.32 4.07 0.10
N ARG A 55 -0.11 4.65 -1.10
CA ARG A 55 -1.23 5.04 -1.99
C ARG A 55 -2.10 3.84 -2.37
N ILE A 56 -1.47 2.70 -2.70
CA ILE A 56 -2.18 1.45 -3.02
C ILE A 56 -3.04 0.97 -1.86
N ARG A 57 -2.47 0.86 -0.65
CA ARG A 57 -3.16 0.40 0.56
C ARG A 57 -4.31 1.32 0.96
N LEU A 58 -4.16 2.62 0.70
CA LEU A 58 -5.17 3.63 1.00
C LEU A 58 -6.37 3.55 0.04
N ALA A 59 -6.12 3.35 -1.25
CA ALA A 59 -7.15 3.55 -2.26
C ALA A 59 -7.79 2.26 -2.78
N LEU A 60 -7.00 1.19 -2.97
CA LEU A 60 -7.44 0.05 -3.80
C LEU A 60 -8.23 -1.01 -3.00
N PRO A 61 -9.04 -1.87 -3.66
CA PRO A 61 -9.69 -3.00 -3.01
C PRO A 61 -8.71 -4.00 -2.38
N PRO A 62 -9.10 -4.74 -1.33
CA PRO A 62 -8.22 -5.66 -0.60
C PRO A 62 -7.44 -6.63 -1.48
N GLU A 63 -8.09 -7.26 -2.46
CA GLU A 63 -7.49 -8.24 -3.37
C GLU A 63 -6.37 -7.60 -4.21
N THR A 64 -6.62 -6.39 -4.69
CA THR A 64 -5.65 -5.61 -5.47
C THR A 64 -4.49 -5.16 -4.59
N VAL A 65 -4.76 -4.74 -3.36
CA VAL A 65 -3.71 -4.40 -2.38
C VAL A 65 -2.82 -5.61 -2.12
N ILE A 66 -3.39 -6.79 -1.84
CA ILE A 66 -2.63 -8.02 -1.59
C ILE A 66 -1.73 -8.36 -2.77
N ARG A 67 -2.28 -8.35 -4.00
CA ARG A 67 -1.52 -8.67 -5.22
C ARG A 67 -0.37 -7.69 -5.46
N LEU A 68 -0.63 -6.39 -5.42
CA LEU A 68 0.37 -5.38 -5.75
C LEU A 68 1.43 -5.23 -4.66
N VAL A 69 1.02 -5.19 -3.39
CA VAL A 69 1.95 -5.14 -2.26
C VAL A 69 2.81 -6.40 -2.25
N GLY A 70 2.19 -7.58 -2.39
CA GLY A 70 2.90 -8.86 -2.45
C GLY A 70 3.93 -8.90 -3.59
N THR A 71 3.57 -8.40 -4.77
CA THR A 71 4.47 -8.34 -5.93
C THR A 71 5.68 -7.44 -5.66
N ILE A 72 5.46 -6.20 -5.20
CA ILE A 72 6.55 -5.25 -4.94
C ILE A 72 7.47 -5.76 -3.82
N ARG A 73 6.90 -6.31 -2.74
CA ARG A 73 7.69 -6.91 -1.65
C ARG A 73 8.44 -8.15 -2.11
N GLY A 74 7.84 -8.96 -2.99
CA GLY A 74 8.50 -10.11 -3.63
C GLY A 74 9.74 -9.69 -4.42
N TYR A 75 9.65 -8.62 -5.22
CA TYR A 75 10.82 -8.05 -5.90
C TYR A 75 11.88 -7.54 -4.92
N GLN A 76 11.49 -6.83 -3.86
CA GLN A 76 12.44 -6.36 -2.83
C GLN A 76 13.17 -7.53 -2.14
N ALA A 77 12.45 -8.61 -1.83
CA ALA A 77 13.03 -9.84 -1.29
C ALA A 77 13.97 -10.51 -2.31
N SER A 78 13.55 -10.62 -3.58
CA SER A 78 14.36 -11.15 -4.68
C SER A 78 15.67 -10.38 -4.87
N ILE A 79 15.62 -9.04 -4.85
CA ILE A 79 16.81 -8.16 -4.91
C ILE A 79 17.73 -8.41 -3.71
N THR A 80 17.16 -8.57 -2.52
CA THR A 80 17.94 -8.84 -1.30
C THR A 80 18.68 -10.17 -1.44
N TYR A 81 18.00 -11.22 -1.90
CA TYR A 81 18.59 -12.53 -2.15
C TYR A 81 19.67 -12.50 -3.25
N ALA A 82 19.37 -11.88 -4.39
CA ALA A 82 20.30 -11.74 -5.50
C ALA A 82 21.57 -10.96 -5.10
N SER A 83 21.43 -9.93 -4.26
CA SER A 83 22.60 -9.16 -3.78
C SER A 83 23.57 -10.00 -2.96
N LYS A 84 23.06 -11.01 -2.23
CA LYS A 84 23.85 -11.90 -1.39
C LYS A 84 24.40 -13.11 -2.15
N TYR A 85 23.61 -13.70 -3.04
CA TYR A 85 23.92 -15.03 -3.60
C TYR A 85 24.09 -15.06 -5.13
N GLN A 86 23.54 -14.10 -5.88
CA GLN A 86 23.54 -14.14 -7.34
C GLN A 86 23.66 -12.74 -7.96
N LYS A 87 24.84 -12.13 -7.83
CA LYS A 87 25.10 -10.73 -8.24
C LYS A 87 24.79 -10.46 -9.72
N SER A 88 24.92 -11.47 -10.60
CA SER A 88 24.58 -11.34 -12.02
C SER A 88 23.08 -11.04 -12.24
N ALA A 89 22.19 -11.61 -11.43
CA ALA A 89 20.75 -11.37 -11.51
C ALA A 89 20.32 -10.04 -10.87
N LEU A 90 21.15 -9.44 -10.01
CA LEU A 90 20.80 -8.26 -9.22
C LEU A 90 20.40 -7.07 -10.09
N HIS A 91 21.11 -6.83 -11.19
CA HIS A 91 20.82 -5.71 -12.07
C HIS A 91 19.44 -5.87 -12.71
N GLN A 92 19.15 -7.05 -13.26
CA GLN A 92 17.87 -7.36 -13.88
C GLN A 92 16.70 -7.21 -12.90
N GLN A 93 16.84 -7.75 -11.68
CA GLN A 93 15.79 -7.66 -10.66
C GLN A 93 15.51 -6.21 -10.24
N LYS A 94 16.54 -5.38 -10.12
CA LYS A 94 16.38 -3.94 -9.85
C LYS A 94 15.67 -3.22 -11.00
N GLN A 95 15.99 -3.55 -12.25
CA GLN A 95 15.32 -2.95 -13.41
C GLN A 95 13.85 -3.36 -13.49
N GLN A 96 13.54 -4.64 -13.27
CA GLN A 96 12.16 -5.13 -13.26
C GLN A 96 11.31 -4.43 -12.18
N LEU A 97 11.85 -4.29 -10.95
CA LEU A 97 11.15 -3.53 -9.91
C LEU A 97 10.95 -2.07 -10.31
N LYS A 98 11.98 -1.41 -10.88
CA LYS A 98 11.89 -0.01 -11.30
C LYS A 98 10.81 0.18 -12.38
N GLN A 99 10.78 -0.71 -13.39
CA GLN A 99 9.77 -0.70 -14.45
C GLN A 99 8.37 -0.92 -13.87
N PHE A 100 8.22 -1.92 -12.99
CA PHE A 100 6.93 -2.20 -12.35
C PHE A 100 6.40 -0.99 -11.55
N VAL A 101 7.25 -0.39 -10.71
CA VAL A 101 6.90 0.81 -9.93
C VAL A 101 6.55 1.98 -10.84
N HIS A 102 7.26 2.16 -11.95
CA HIS A 102 6.95 3.21 -12.93
C HIS A 102 5.57 3.00 -13.56
N CYS A 103 5.29 1.81 -14.09
CA CYS A 103 4.00 1.47 -14.69
C CYS A 103 2.84 1.62 -13.69
N MET A 104 3.04 1.24 -12.42
CA MET A 104 2.00 1.38 -11.39
C MET A 104 1.73 2.83 -11.00
N ASN A 105 2.75 3.68 -10.93
CA ASN A 105 2.51 5.11 -10.71
C ASN A 105 1.71 5.73 -11.85
N GLN A 106 2.04 5.40 -13.10
CA GLN A 106 1.29 5.85 -14.27
C GLN A 106 -0.15 5.35 -14.26
N ALA A 107 -0.37 4.07 -13.95
CA ALA A 107 -1.72 3.50 -13.87
C ALA A 107 -2.58 4.19 -12.80
N LEU A 108 -2.00 4.52 -11.65
CA LEU A 108 -2.70 5.27 -10.59
C LEU A 108 -2.99 6.73 -10.99
N GLU A 109 -2.11 7.37 -11.76
CA GLU A 109 -2.33 8.74 -12.27
C GLU A 109 -3.39 8.82 -13.35
N LEU A 110 -3.50 7.79 -14.20
CA LEU A 110 -4.49 7.68 -15.27
C LEU A 110 -5.92 7.37 -14.76
N GLY A 111 -6.15 7.39 -13.45
CA GLY A 111 -7.48 7.24 -12.89
C GLY A 111 -7.93 5.79 -12.76
N PHE A 112 -7.05 4.90 -12.26
CA PHE A 112 -7.51 3.74 -11.49
C PHE A 112 -8.23 4.27 -10.23
N ASP A 113 -9.44 4.78 -10.44
CA ASP A 113 -10.27 5.49 -9.48
C ASP A 113 -10.96 4.45 -8.61
N ALA A 114 -10.22 3.93 -7.64
CA ALA A 114 -10.73 2.92 -6.72
C ALA A 114 -11.88 3.41 -5.83
N HIS A 115 -12.17 4.71 -5.84
CA HIS A 115 -13.38 5.26 -5.23
C HIS A 115 -14.65 4.97 -6.03
N LYS A 116 -14.57 4.61 -7.32
CA LYS A 116 -15.74 4.16 -8.10
C LYS A 116 -16.25 2.76 -7.75
N PHE A 117 -15.46 1.95 -7.03
CA PHE A 117 -15.84 0.58 -6.65
C PHE A 117 -16.39 0.46 -5.21
N LEU A 118 -16.54 1.56 -4.47
CA LEU A 118 -17.11 1.57 -3.12
C LEU A 118 -18.57 2.08 -3.06
N GLN A 119 -19.24 2.17 -4.21
CA GLN A 119 -20.69 2.41 -4.29
C GLN A 119 -21.37 1.27 -5.05
N GLU A 120 -21.35 0.05 -4.51
CA GLU A 120 -22.45 -0.88 -4.80
C GLU A 120 -23.43 -0.81 -3.62
N GLU A 121 -24.64 -0.36 -3.93
CA GLU A 121 -25.75 -0.19 -2.99
C GLU A 121 -26.00 -1.46 -2.15
N PRO A 122 -26.53 -1.33 -0.91
CA PRO A 122 -27.09 -2.47 -0.22
C PRO A 122 -28.28 -2.99 -1.05
N LYS A 123 -28.09 -4.11 -1.76
CA LYS A 123 -29.21 -4.87 -2.31
C LYS A 123 -30.10 -5.26 -1.14
N THR A 124 -31.19 -4.53 -0.97
CA THR A 124 -32.32 -4.90 -0.14
C THR A 124 -32.89 -6.17 -0.74
N ILE A 125 -32.48 -7.32 -0.21
CA ILE A 125 -33.19 -8.57 -0.46
C ILE A 125 -34.51 -8.42 0.29
N LYS A 126 -35.56 -8.01 -0.43
CA LYS A 126 -36.93 -8.16 0.06
C LYS A 126 -37.18 -9.66 0.21
N ALA A 127 -37.41 -10.11 1.44
CA ALA A 127 -37.96 -11.43 1.68
C ALA A 127 -39.35 -11.49 1.02
N ALA A 128 -39.55 -12.50 0.18
CA ALA A 128 -40.85 -12.91 -0.32
C ALA A 128 -41.57 -13.75 0.73
#